data_AF-A0A9P6I0M7-F1
#
_entry.id   AF-A0A9P6I0M7-F1
#
_cell.length_a   1.000
_cell.length_b   1.000
_cell.length_c   1.000
_cell.angle_alpha   90.00
_cell.angle_beta   90.00
_cell.angle_gamma   90.00
#
_symmetry.space_group_name_H-M   'P 1'
#
loop_
_entity.id
_entity.type
_entity.pdbx_description
1 polymer ?
#
loop_
_entity_poly.entity_id
_entity_poly.type
_entity_poly.pdbx_seq_one_letter_code
_entity_poly.pdbx_strand_id
1 'polypeptide(L)'
;MKNAAIYAATLFLSSALALPSAGNVGSGSSVAARDVVKFNQYKTLDDCKNDRDILYHAAPVSARCYDIDDATGAFFYNSAGFTQVHLYNNKGCTGDDQKLPIYGGLCMEKGGKNSIKMW
;
A
#
# COMPACT_ATOMS: atom_id res chain seq x y z
N MET A 1 8.58 4.53 -80.36
CA MET A 1 9.36 3.32 -80.02
C MET A 1 10.54 3.71 -79.15
N LYS A 2 10.56 3.31 -77.87
CA LYS A 2 11.74 2.90 -77.07
C LYS A 2 11.31 2.65 -75.62
N ASN A 3 11.69 1.47 -75.17
CA ASN A 3 11.38 0.84 -73.89
C ASN A 3 12.25 1.42 -72.76
N ALA A 4 11.79 1.32 -71.51
CA ALA A 4 12.64 0.94 -70.39
C ALA A 4 11.77 0.48 -69.20
N ALA A 5 11.94 -0.78 -68.84
CA ALA A 5 11.41 -1.38 -67.62
C ALA A 5 12.30 -1.00 -66.43
N ILE A 6 11.71 -0.77 -65.27
CA ILE A 6 12.42 -0.73 -63.98
C ILE A 6 11.73 -1.74 -63.07
N TYR A 7 12.47 -2.80 -62.75
CA TYR A 7 12.12 -3.77 -61.73
C TYR A 7 12.48 -3.19 -60.36
N ALA A 8 11.54 -3.17 -59.43
CA ALA A 8 11.80 -2.93 -58.02
C ALA A 8 11.30 -4.12 -57.21
N ALA A 9 12.25 -4.90 -56.69
CA ALA A 9 12.05 -5.97 -55.74
C ALA A 9 11.68 -5.39 -54.36
N THR A 10 10.87 -6.11 -53.57
CA THR A 10 10.81 -6.12 -52.09
C THR A 10 9.53 -6.84 -51.67
N LEU A 11 9.37 -7.56 -50.56
CA LEU A 11 10.20 -8.15 -49.51
C LEU A 11 9.24 -9.17 -48.85
N PHE A 12 9.66 -10.42 -48.63
CA PHE A 12 8.84 -11.39 -47.91
C PHE A 12 8.72 -10.98 -46.44
N LEU A 13 7.50 -10.68 -45.96
CA LEU A 13 7.21 -10.66 -44.52
C LEU A 13 6.62 -12.01 -44.12
N SER A 14 7.44 -12.85 -43.49
CA SER A 14 6.97 -14.02 -42.75
C SER A 14 6.39 -13.56 -41.41
N SER A 15 5.07 -13.62 -41.27
CA SER A 15 4.39 -13.40 -39.99
C SER A 15 4.58 -14.63 -39.09
N ALA A 16 5.68 -14.67 -38.34
CA ALA A 16 5.80 -15.56 -37.19
C ALA A 16 4.99 -14.98 -36.03
N LEU A 17 3.77 -15.47 -35.81
CA LEU A 17 3.04 -15.24 -34.58
C LEU A 17 3.68 -16.11 -33.49
N ALA A 18 4.57 -15.48 -32.70
CA ALA A 18 5.10 -16.08 -31.49
C ALA A 18 3.94 -16.33 -30.51
N LEU A 19 3.71 -17.59 -30.11
CA LEU A 19 2.87 -17.88 -28.96
C LEU A 19 3.52 -17.27 -27.70
N PRO A 20 2.77 -16.64 -26.80
CA PRO A 20 3.30 -16.33 -25.48
C PRO A 20 3.62 -17.65 -24.78
N SER A 21 4.89 -17.86 -24.46
CA SER A 21 5.30 -18.90 -23.53
C SER A 21 4.57 -18.67 -22.21
N ALA A 22 3.82 -19.65 -21.73
CA ALA A 22 3.34 -19.71 -20.36
C ALA A 22 4.56 -19.78 -19.43
N GLY A 23 5.11 -18.60 -19.12
CA GLY A 23 6.35 -18.42 -18.38
C GLY A 23 6.06 -17.68 -17.09
N ASN A 24 6.16 -18.43 -16.00
CA ASN A 24 6.24 -18.00 -14.60
C ASN A 24 5.05 -17.22 -14.02
N VAL A 25 4.26 -17.98 -13.28
CA VAL A 25 3.57 -17.58 -12.04
C VAL A 25 4.61 -17.00 -11.06
N GLY A 26 5.04 -15.77 -11.29
CA GLY A 26 5.62 -14.93 -10.26
C GLY A 26 4.46 -14.35 -9.48
N SER A 27 4.26 -14.79 -8.24
CA SER A 27 3.29 -14.26 -7.28
C SER A 27 3.55 -12.77 -7.04
N GLY A 28 3.07 -11.93 -7.96
CA GLY A 28 3.00 -10.50 -7.78
C GLY A 28 1.91 -10.25 -6.74
N SER A 29 2.30 -10.03 -5.49
CA SER A 29 1.42 -9.36 -4.52
C SER A 29 0.94 -8.08 -5.21
N SER A 30 -0.35 -8.04 -5.51
CA SER A 30 -0.98 -6.95 -6.25
C SER A 30 -0.60 -5.61 -5.61
N VAL A 31 -0.02 -4.71 -6.39
CA VAL A 31 0.29 -3.33 -5.96
C VAL A 31 -0.98 -2.63 -5.46
N ALA A 32 -2.15 -3.03 -5.97
CA ALA A 32 -3.47 -2.57 -5.53
C ALA A 32 -3.84 -2.94 -4.07
N ALA A 33 -3.26 -3.99 -3.47
CA ALA A 33 -3.53 -4.33 -2.06
C ALA A 33 -2.72 -3.47 -1.08
N ARG A 34 -1.59 -2.90 -1.54
CA ARG A 34 -0.71 -2.05 -0.73
C ARG A 34 -1.30 -0.65 -0.52
N ASP A 35 -2.07 -0.13 -1.48
CA ASP A 35 -2.71 1.19 -1.40
C ASP A 35 -3.90 1.24 -0.43
N VAL A 36 -4.35 0.10 0.09
CA VAL A 36 -5.49 0.01 1.02
C VAL A 36 -5.02 0.02 2.47
N VAL A 37 -3.83 -0.52 2.77
CA VAL A 37 -3.30 -0.48 4.14
C VAL A 37 -2.80 0.93 4.44
N LYS A 38 -3.30 1.53 5.52
CA LYS A 38 -2.98 2.91 5.86
C LYS A 38 -2.77 3.08 7.35
N PHE A 39 -1.85 3.96 7.70
CA PHE A 39 -1.70 4.47 9.04
C PHE A 39 -1.33 5.96 8.97
N ASN A 40 -2.23 6.81 9.40
CA ASN A 40 -2.07 8.26 9.38
C ASN A 40 -2.20 8.81 10.79
N GLN A 41 -1.43 9.84 11.10
CA GLN A 41 -1.48 10.51 12.40
C GLN A 41 -1.88 11.96 12.23
N TYR A 42 -2.70 12.45 13.16
CA TYR A 42 -3.31 13.76 13.13
C TYR A 42 -3.21 14.41 14.50
N LYS A 43 -3.13 15.74 14.52
CA LYS A 43 -3.08 16.48 15.77
C LYS A 43 -4.37 16.37 16.57
N THR A 44 -5.52 16.32 15.89
CA THR A 44 -6.84 16.19 16.53
C THR A 44 -7.71 15.12 15.86
N LEU A 45 -8.76 14.69 16.56
CA LEU A 45 -9.74 13.77 16.00
C LEU A 45 -10.54 14.39 14.83
N ASP A 46 -10.78 15.70 14.86
CA ASP A 46 -11.46 16.40 13.77
C ASP A 46 -10.60 16.41 12.50
N ASP A 47 -9.30 16.68 12.63
CA ASP A 47 -8.35 16.61 11.52
C ASP A 47 -8.30 15.22 10.91
N CYS A 48 -8.36 14.17 11.74
CA CYS A 48 -8.44 12.80 11.26
C CYS A 48 -9.73 12.55 10.46
N LYS A 49 -10.90 12.91 11.03
CA LYS A 49 -12.20 12.65 10.42
C LYS A 49 -12.39 13.38 9.08
N ASN A 50 -11.71 14.51 8.92
CA ASN A 50 -11.75 15.32 7.70
C ASN A 50 -10.50 15.16 6.81
N ASP A 51 -9.57 14.27 7.18
CA ASP A 51 -8.29 14.03 6.52
C ASP A 51 -7.48 15.30 6.21
N ARG A 52 -7.28 16.16 7.24
CA ARG A 52 -6.54 17.43 7.14
C ARG A 52 -5.28 17.40 8.00
N ASP A 53 -4.29 18.23 7.67
CA ASP A 53 -3.12 18.49 8.52
C ASP A 53 -2.42 17.22 9.05
N ILE A 54 -2.22 16.25 8.15
CA ILE A 54 -1.60 14.95 8.47
C ILE A 54 -0.18 15.19 8.99
N LEU A 55 0.11 14.70 10.20
CA LEU A 55 1.45 14.74 10.82
C LEU A 55 2.36 13.65 10.27
N TYR A 56 1.78 12.49 9.98
CA TYR A 56 2.49 11.32 9.49
C TYR A 56 1.58 10.48 8.62
N HIS A 57 2.10 9.97 7.51
CA HIS A 57 1.41 9.08 6.59
C HIS A 57 2.29 7.86 6.29
N ALA A 58 1.72 6.67 6.38
CA ALA A 58 2.37 5.45 5.95
C ALA A 58 1.39 4.48 5.29
N ALA A 59 1.96 3.64 4.40
CA ALA A 59 1.41 2.35 4.02
C ALA A 59 2.14 1.26 4.84
N PRO A 60 1.53 0.76 5.93
CA PRO A 60 2.19 -0.19 6.81
C PRO A 60 2.69 -1.47 6.11
N VAL A 61 3.87 -1.93 6.53
CA VAL A 61 4.43 -3.23 6.14
C VAL A 61 4.18 -4.22 7.28
N SER A 62 3.83 -5.45 6.92
CA SER A 62 3.58 -6.53 7.89
C SER A 62 4.75 -6.67 8.85
N ALA A 63 4.45 -6.85 10.14
CA ALA A 63 5.38 -6.97 11.25
C ALA A 63 6.35 -5.79 11.46
N ARG A 64 6.15 -4.62 10.81
CA ARG A 64 6.87 -3.40 11.14
C ARG A 64 6.16 -2.63 12.25
N CYS A 65 6.92 -2.16 13.22
CA CYS A 65 6.42 -1.26 14.24
C CYS A 65 6.42 0.18 13.76
N TYR A 66 5.36 0.92 14.08
CA TYR A 66 5.22 2.34 13.80
C TYR A 66 4.92 3.07 15.11
N ASP A 67 5.80 3.99 15.49
CA ASP A 67 5.58 4.84 16.65
C ASP A 67 4.54 5.93 16.36
N ILE A 68 3.66 6.18 17.32
CA ILE A 68 2.67 7.25 17.30
C ILE A 68 3.33 8.48 17.92
N ASP A 69 3.58 9.53 17.15
CA ASP A 69 4.22 10.78 17.59
C ASP A 69 3.56 11.39 18.84
N ASP A 70 4.32 12.13 19.63
CA ASP A 70 3.83 12.73 20.87
C ASP A 70 2.85 13.89 20.62
N ALA A 71 2.94 14.54 19.46
CA ALA A 71 2.00 15.57 19.02
C ALA A 71 0.68 15.00 18.46
N THR A 72 0.59 13.68 18.25
CA THR A 72 -0.61 13.03 17.70
C THR A 72 -1.72 12.98 18.74
N GLY A 73 -2.88 13.54 18.41
CA GLY A 73 -4.11 13.40 19.21
C GLY A 73 -5.02 12.29 18.69
N ALA A 74 -4.96 11.97 17.39
CA ALA A 74 -5.75 10.91 16.78
C ALA A 74 -5.01 10.26 15.61
N PHE A 75 -5.37 9.03 15.28
CA PHE A 75 -4.82 8.32 14.13
C PHE A 75 -5.91 7.59 13.36
N PHE A 76 -5.70 7.46 12.05
CA PHE A 76 -6.46 6.59 11.17
C PHE A 76 -5.66 5.32 10.91
N TYR A 77 -6.33 4.17 10.92
CA TYR A 77 -5.72 2.93 10.43
C TYR A 77 -6.68 2.17 9.52
N ASN A 78 -6.11 1.53 8.50
CA ASN A 78 -6.78 0.53 7.69
C ASN A 78 -5.82 -0.65 7.52
N SER A 79 -6.24 -1.83 7.93
CA SER A 79 -5.49 -3.08 7.83
C SER A 79 -5.55 -3.73 6.45
N ALA A 80 -6.58 -3.43 5.65
CA ALA A 80 -6.94 -4.02 4.36
C ALA A 80 -7.04 -5.55 4.32
N GLY A 81 -5.93 -6.25 4.56
CA GLY A 81 -5.80 -7.70 4.60
C GLY A 81 -4.94 -8.23 5.74
N PHE A 82 -4.37 -7.35 6.58
CA PHE A 82 -3.71 -7.75 7.80
C PHE A 82 -4.72 -8.30 8.80
N THR A 83 -4.44 -9.50 9.32
CA THR A 83 -5.33 -10.27 10.20
C THR A 83 -5.11 -9.96 11.68
N GLN A 84 -4.06 -9.21 12.00
CA GLN A 84 -3.78 -8.77 13.36
C GLN A 84 -3.36 -7.30 13.33
N VAL A 85 -3.95 -6.51 14.22
CA VAL A 85 -3.60 -5.11 14.44
C VAL A 85 -3.51 -4.92 15.95
N HIS A 86 -2.36 -4.47 16.43
CA HIS A 86 -2.09 -4.31 17.86
C HIS A 86 -1.61 -2.89 18.15
N LEU A 87 -2.21 -2.25 19.15
CA LEU A 87 -1.78 -0.98 19.72
C LEU A 87 -1.07 -1.21 21.04
N TYR A 88 0.07 -0.56 21.23
CA TYR A 88 0.89 -0.70 22.42
C TYR A 88 0.90 0.59 23.23
N ASN A 89 1.00 0.48 24.56
CA ASN A 89 1.11 1.64 25.44
C ASN A 89 2.51 2.30 25.41
N ASN A 90 3.54 1.60 24.94
CA ASN A 90 4.88 2.15 24.77
C ASN A 90 5.26 2.31 23.30
N LYS A 91 6.35 3.05 23.05
CA LYS A 91 7.03 3.10 21.75
C LYS A 91 7.69 1.74 21.45
N GLY A 92 8.02 1.50 20.19
CA GLY A 92 8.70 0.29 19.74
C GLY A 92 7.86 -0.98 19.83
N CYS A 93 6.54 -0.87 19.95
CA CYS A 93 5.60 -1.99 20.03
C CYS A 93 5.91 -2.93 21.20
N THR A 94 6.08 -2.32 22.38
CA THR A 94 6.39 -2.99 23.66
C THR A 94 5.35 -2.65 24.72
N GLY A 95 5.38 -3.36 25.86
CA GLY A 95 4.42 -3.17 26.95
C GLY A 95 3.06 -3.83 26.66
N ASP A 96 2.01 -3.32 27.32
CA ASP A 96 0.67 -3.87 27.20
C ASP A 96 0.08 -3.53 25.83
N ASP A 97 -0.45 -4.55 25.17
CA ASP A 97 -1.08 -4.42 23.87
C ASP A 97 -2.60 -4.47 23.95
N GLN A 98 -3.23 -3.85 22.96
CA GLN A 98 -4.65 -3.95 22.70
C GLN A 98 -4.83 -4.36 21.25
N LYS A 99 -5.46 -5.51 21.05
CA LYS A 99 -5.87 -5.96 19.72
C LYS A 99 -7.02 -5.09 19.20
N LEU A 100 -6.88 -4.58 17.98
CA LEU A 100 -7.92 -3.88 17.26
C LEU A 100 -8.68 -4.82 16.30
N PRO A 101 -9.91 -4.44 15.90
CA PRO A 101 -10.63 -5.12 14.84
C PRO A 101 -9.85 -5.16 13.51
N ILE A 102 -10.05 -6.24 12.75
CA ILE A 102 -9.41 -6.51 11.44
C ILE A 102 -9.98 -5.64 10.32
N TYR A 103 -11.12 -4.99 10.53
CA TYR A 103 -11.69 -4.02 9.61
C TYR A 103 -11.49 -2.62 10.19
N GLY A 104 -10.33 -2.03 9.85
CA GLY A 104 -10.07 -0.61 10.07
C GLY A 104 -10.89 0.28 9.13
N GLY A 105 -10.48 1.54 9.03
CA GLY A 105 -11.21 2.60 8.31
C GLY A 105 -11.77 3.67 9.23
N LEU A 106 -11.33 3.70 10.49
CA LEU A 106 -11.82 4.61 11.51
C LEU A 106 -10.69 5.48 12.05
N CYS A 107 -11.06 6.71 12.35
CA CYS A 107 -10.28 7.60 13.19
C CYS A 107 -10.46 7.22 14.66
N MET A 108 -9.35 7.05 15.36
CA MET A 108 -9.30 6.73 16.78
C MET A 108 -8.52 7.81 17.52
N GLU A 109 -8.96 8.15 18.73
CA GLU A 109 -8.13 8.97 19.62
C GLU A 109 -6.87 8.18 20.02
N LYS A 110 -5.74 8.87 20.14
CA LYS A 110 -4.46 8.26 20.56
C LYS A 110 -4.59 7.64 21.95
N GLY A 111 -5.23 8.36 22.88
CA GLY A 111 -5.28 7.98 24.29
C GLY A 111 -3.89 7.67 24.84
N GLY A 112 -3.76 6.58 25.61
CA GLY A 112 -2.48 6.11 26.15
C GLY A 112 -1.66 5.23 25.21
N LYS A 113 -1.96 5.18 23.91
CA LYS A 113 -1.25 4.32 22.94
C LYS A 113 -0.11 5.07 22.25
N ASN A 114 1.01 4.40 22.07
CA ASN A 114 2.25 5.01 21.58
C ASN A 114 2.88 4.29 20.40
N SER A 115 2.42 3.10 20.02
CA SER A 115 2.83 2.48 18.76
C SER A 115 1.80 1.48 18.24
N ILE A 116 1.91 1.14 16.96
CA ILE A 116 1.04 0.21 16.25
C ILE A 116 1.85 -0.80 15.43
N LYS A 117 1.36 -2.04 15.38
CA LYS A 117 1.91 -3.12 14.55
C LYS A 117 0.78 -3.90 13.90
N MET A 118 0.98 -4.26 12.63
CA MET A 118 0.00 -5.01 11.84
C MET A 118 0.65 -6.23 11.18
N TRP A 119 -0.10 -7.33 11.00
CA TRP A 119 0.38 -8.56 10.39
C TRP A 119 -0.53 -9.13 9.32
#